data_AF-A0A356T3V8-F1
#
_entry.id   AF-A0A356T3V8-F1
#
_cell.length_a   1.000
_cell.length_b   1.000
_cell.length_c   1.000
_cell.angle_alpha   90.00
_cell.angle_beta   90.00
_cell.angle_gamma   90.00
#
_symmetry.space_group_name_H-M   'P 1'
#
loop_
_entity.id
_entity.type
_entity.pdbx_description
1 polymer ?
#
loop_
_entity_poly.entity_id
_entity_poly.type
_entity_poly.pdbx_seq_one_letter_code
_entity_poly.pdbx_strand_id
1 'polypeptide(L)'
;AAPLDVALEASASAGGEVLRWEWDFGDGATAIGRRARHRYATEGRYTATVRAIDHTGASGTATVEIQVAPCESSCGPPDAGPPGDDAA
;
A
#
# COMPACT_ATOMS: atom_id res chain seq x y z
N ALA A 1 -10.77 -4.62 14.03
CA ALA A 1 -10.24 -4.32 12.68
C ALA A 1 -9.92 -5.62 11.96
N ALA A 2 -10.25 -5.73 10.67
CA ALA A 2 -9.82 -6.83 9.82
C ALA A 2 -8.53 -6.42 9.09
N PRO A 3 -7.59 -7.35 8.85
CA PRO A 3 -6.34 -7.03 8.17
C PRO A 3 -6.56 -6.65 6.70
N LEU A 4 -5.76 -5.72 6.18
CA LEU A 4 -5.77 -5.34 4.76
C LEU A 4 -4.73 -6.17 3.98
N ASP A 5 -5.19 -7.05 3.11
CA ASP A 5 -4.35 -7.79 2.18
C ASP A 5 -4.09 -6.92 0.92
N VAL A 6 -2.83 -6.58 0.68
CA VAL A 6 -2.39 -5.84 -0.51
C VAL A 6 -1.51 -6.71 -1.40
N ALA A 7 -1.65 -6.54 -2.71
CA ALA A 7 -0.77 -7.13 -3.71
C ALA A 7 -0.15 -6.00 -4.53
N LEU A 8 1.16 -5.86 -4.43
CA LEU A 8 1.93 -4.89 -5.18
C LEU A 8 2.68 -5.61 -6.31
N GLU A 9 2.66 -5.00 -7.49
CA GLU A 9 3.43 -5.44 -8.63
C GLU A 9 4.24 -4.25 -9.15
N ALA A 10 5.55 -4.46 -9.28
CA ALA A 10 6.44 -3.47 -9.85
C ALA A 10 6.72 -3.80 -11.31
N SER A 11 6.89 -2.76 -12.12
CA SER A 11 7.29 -2.87 -13.51
C SER A 11 8.41 -1.88 -13.76
N ALA A 12 9.35 -2.27 -14.62
CA ALA A 12 10.42 -1.40 -15.09
C ALA A 12 10.38 -1.39 -16.60
N SER A 13 10.43 -0.19 -17.15
CA SER A 13 10.56 0.04 -18.59
C SER A 13 12.02 0.24 -19.01
N ALA A 14 12.97 -0.04 -18.11
CA ALA A 14 14.37 -0.05 -18.48
C ALA A 14 14.54 -1.09 -19.60
N GLY A 15 15.15 -0.71 -20.72
CA GLY A 15 15.42 -1.63 -21.85
C GLY A 15 16.41 -2.75 -21.51
N GLY A 16 16.61 -3.05 -20.22
CA GLY A 16 17.44 -4.10 -19.67
C GLY A 16 16.61 -5.01 -18.77
N GLU A 17 17.07 -6.24 -18.63
CA GLU A 17 16.46 -7.22 -17.73
C GLU A 17 16.68 -6.79 -16.27
N VAL A 18 15.59 -6.60 -15.52
CA VAL A 18 15.65 -6.38 -14.07
C VAL A 18 15.92 -7.71 -13.38
N LEU A 19 17.04 -7.79 -12.67
CA LEU A 19 17.46 -8.99 -11.96
C LEU A 19 16.77 -9.15 -10.61
N ARG A 20 16.53 -8.04 -9.91
CA ARG A 20 16.06 -8.08 -8.53
C ARG A 20 15.08 -6.96 -8.22
N TRP A 21 14.09 -7.33 -7.41
CA TRP A 21 13.10 -6.43 -6.83
C TRP A 21 13.12 -6.63 -5.32
N GLU A 22 13.41 -5.58 -4.57
CA GLU A 22 13.43 -5.57 -3.12
C GLU A 22 12.30 -4.65 -2.64
N TRP A 23 11.40 -5.18 -1.83
CA TRP A 23 10.27 -4.46 -1.26
C TRP A 23 10.49 -4.22 0.22
N ASP A 24 10.19 -3.02 0.66
CA ASP A 24 10.02 -2.63 2.05
C ASP A 24 8.57 -2.14 2.20
N PHE A 25 7.80 -2.67 3.15
CA PHE A 25 6.39 -2.30 3.30
C PHE A 25 6.15 -1.17 4.30
N GLY A 26 7.20 -0.67 4.95
CA GLY A 26 7.13 0.38 5.97
C GLY A 26 6.65 -0.10 7.36
N ASP A 27 6.18 -1.34 7.51
CA ASP A 27 5.84 -1.95 8.80
C ASP A 27 7.02 -2.75 9.41
N GLY A 28 8.14 -2.83 8.69
CA GLY A 28 9.30 -3.67 9.01
C GLY A 28 9.33 -5.00 8.25
N ALA A 29 8.27 -5.34 7.51
CA ALA A 29 8.28 -6.47 6.60
C ALA A 29 8.97 -6.10 5.28
N THR A 30 9.63 -7.10 4.69
CA THR A 30 10.27 -6.98 3.37
C THR A 30 9.87 -8.17 2.48
N ALA A 31 9.95 -7.98 1.18
CA ALA A 31 9.71 -9.05 0.20
C ALA A 31 10.66 -8.94 -0.99
N ILE A 32 10.81 -10.05 -1.72
CA ILE A 32 11.66 -10.12 -2.91
C ILE A 32 10.83 -10.65 -4.07
N GLY A 33 11.03 -10.06 -5.25
CA GLY A 33 10.40 -10.48 -6.49
C GLY A 33 9.48 -9.42 -7.08
N ARG A 34 9.14 -9.56 -8.36
CA ARG A 34 8.37 -8.55 -9.10
C ARG A 34 6.97 -8.31 -8.51
N ARG A 35 6.38 -9.37 -7.95
CA ARG A 35 5.07 -9.36 -7.29
C ARG A 35 5.28 -9.67 -5.82
N ALA A 36 4.75 -8.82 -4.96
CA ALA A 36 4.82 -8.98 -3.52
C ALA A 36 3.42 -8.87 -2.91
N ARG A 37 3.11 -9.74 -1.95
CA ARG A 37 1.84 -9.75 -1.24
C ARG A 37 2.14 -9.53 0.24
N HIS A 38 1.43 -8.59 0.86
CA HIS A 38 1.60 -8.27 2.26
C HIS A 38 0.25 -8.03 2.91
N ARG A 39 0.18 -8.29 4.21
CA ARG A 39 -1.01 -8.15 5.02
C ARG A 39 -0.74 -7.18 6.15
N TYR A 40 -1.35 -6.01 6.09
CA TYR A 40 -1.28 -5.05 7.18
C TYR A 40 -2.31 -5.41 8.25
N ALA A 41 -1.83 -5.76 9.44
CA ALA A 41 -2.68 -6.15 10.57
C ALA A 41 -3.25 -4.95 11.35
N THR A 42 -2.52 -3.83 11.34
CA THR A 42 -2.86 -2.63 12.09
C THR A 42 -3.30 -1.52 11.14
N GLU A 43 -4.27 -0.73 11.57
CA GLU A 43 -4.66 0.49 10.87
C GLU A 43 -3.56 1.54 10.93
N GLY A 44 -3.42 2.31 9.86
CA GLY A 44 -2.33 3.27 9.75
C GLY A 44 -1.99 3.61 8.32
N ARG A 45 -1.02 4.53 8.18
CA ARG A 45 -0.42 4.86 6.90
C ARG A 45 0.92 4.16 6.80
N TYR A 46 1.08 3.38 5.75
CA TYR A 46 2.30 2.65 5.44
C TYR A 46 2.85 3.14 4.11
N THR A 47 4.17 3.28 4.03
CA THR A 47 4.85 3.67 2.79
C THR A 47 5.62 2.45 2.29
N ALA A 48 5.08 1.76 1.29
CA ALA A 48 5.80 0.67 0.66
C ALA A 48 6.79 1.24 -0.38
N THR A 49 8.04 0.81 -0.29
CA THR A 49 9.13 1.18 -1.19
C THR A 49 9.58 -0.07 -1.94
N VAL A 50 9.69 0.04 -3.26
CA VAL A 50 10.32 -0.98 -4.10
C VAL A 50 11.60 -0.45 -4.69
N ARG A 51 12.64 -1.29 -4.66
CA ARG A 51 13.91 -1.07 -5.32
C ARG A 51 14.10 -2.13 -6.40
N ALA A 52 14.13 -1.68 -7.65
CA ALA A 52 14.49 -2.50 -8.80
C ALA A 52 15.99 -2.39 -9.05
N ILE A 53 16.66 -3.49 -9.34
CA ILE A 53 18.09 -3.54 -9.69
C ILE A 53 18.23 -4.28 -11.01
N ASP A 54 18.76 -3.57 -12.01
CA ASP A 54 19.02 -4.06 -13.35
C ASP A 54 20.32 -4.88 -13.42
N HIS A 55 20.46 -5.68 -14.48
CA HIS A 55 21.66 -6.48 -14.73
C HIS A 55 22.96 -5.67 -14.88
N THR A 56 22.86 -4.38 -15.17
CA THR A 56 23.99 -3.44 -15.24
C THR A 56 24.40 -2.88 -13.88
N GLY A 57 23.67 -3.20 -12.81
CA GLY A 57 23.85 -2.63 -11.48
C GLY A 57 23.15 -1.27 -11.28
N ALA A 58 22.45 -0.75 -12.30
CA ALA A 58 21.56 0.39 -12.11
C ALA A 58 20.41 0.01 -11.17
N SER A 59 19.97 0.94 -10.34
CA SER A 59 18.82 0.71 -9.47
C SER A 59 17.85 1.87 -9.49
N GLY A 60 16.56 1.56 -9.57
CA GLY A 60 15.45 2.52 -9.46
C GLY A 60 14.63 2.26 -8.21
N THR A 61 14.15 3.31 -7.57
CA THR A 61 13.27 3.22 -6.39
C THR A 61 11.92 3.86 -6.68
N ALA A 62 10.84 3.21 -6.27
CA ALA A 62 9.50 3.77 -6.30
C ALA A 62 8.81 3.56 -4.95
N THR A 63 7.95 4.48 -4.57
CA THR A 63 7.23 4.45 -3.30
C THR A 63 5.73 4.56 -3.53
N VAL A 64 4.95 3.90 -2.70
CA VAL A 64 3.49 3.94 -2.72
C VAL A 64 2.95 4.02 -1.29
N GLU A 65 1.97 4.89 -1.10
CA GLU A 65 1.32 5.07 0.19
C GLU A 65 0.10 4.15 0.27
N ILE A 66 0.08 3.27 1.28
CA ILE A 66 -1.06 2.41 1.63
C ILE A 66 -1.73 2.99 2.86
N GLN A 67 -3.03 3.27 2.76
CA GLN A 67 -3.85 3.64 3.91
C GLN A 67 -4.70 2.45 4.33
N VAL A 68 -4.44 1.93 5.52
CA VAL A 68 -5.23 0.88 6.15
C VAL A 68 -6.23 1.57 7.06
N ALA A 69 -7.45 1.75 6.56
CA ALA A 69 -8.54 2.32 7.34
C ALA A 69 -9.26 1.22 8.13
N PRO A 70 -9.74 1.51 9.36
CA PRO A 70 -10.62 0.60 10.07
C PRO A 70 -11.94 0.45 9.29
N CYS A 71 -12.60 -0.70 9.45
CA CYS A 71 -13.83 -1.06 8.72
C CYS A 71 -14.99 -0.06 8.91
N GLU A 72 -14.89 0.81 9.91
CA GLU A 72 -15.81 1.92 10.19
C GLU A 72 -15.71 3.10 9.20
N SER A 73 -14.61 3.26 8.46
CA SER A 73 -14.45 4.39 7.52
C SER A 73 -14.93 4.11 6.08
N SER A 74 -15.11 2.85 5.67
CA SER A 74 -15.58 2.52 4.31
C SER A 74 -17.00 1.95 4.26
N CYS A 75 -17.70 1.85 5.40
CA CYS A 75 -19.08 1.38 5.49
C CYS A 75 -19.91 2.21 6.50
N GLY A 76 -19.66 3.52 6.60
CA GLY A 76 -20.66 4.44 7.12
C GLY A 76 -21.53 4.92 5.94
N PRO A 77 -22.87 4.92 6.02
CA PRO A 77 -23.65 5.75 5.09
C PRO A 77 -23.12 7.20 5.18
N PRO A 78 -23.12 7.99 4.10
CA PRO A 78 -22.78 9.40 4.20
C PRO A 78 -23.69 10.01 5.27
N ASP A 79 -23.06 10.63 6.26
CA ASP A 79 -23.64 11.40 7.36
C ASP A 79 -25.13 11.72 7.17
N ALA A 80 -25.98 11.07 7.98
CA ALA A 80 -27.32 11.55 8.22
C ALA A 80 -27.18 12.99 8.73
N GLY A 81 -27.72 13.95 7.96
CA GLY A 81 -27.79 15.36 8.35
C GLY A 81 -28.36 15.52 9.77
N PRO A 82 -27.99 16.62 10.44
CA PRO A 82 -27.93 16.73 11.90
C PRO A 82 -29.27 16.50 12.62
N PRO A 83 -29.25 16.11 13.91
CA PRO A 83 -30.44 16.03 14.72
C PRO A 83 -30.93 17.43 15.13
N GLY A 84 -32.17 17.76 14.72
CA GLY A 84 -33.04 18.75 15.37
C GLY A 84 -32.84 20.21 14.99
N ASP A 85 -33.89 20.82 14.44
CA ASP A 85 -34.41 22.10 14.96
C ASP A 85 -35.92 22.21 14.67
N ASP A 86 -36.65 22.49 15.74
CA ASP A 86 -37.99 23.08 15.86
C ASP A 86 -39.30 22.27 15.69
N ALA A 87 -39.88 22.04 16.86
CA ALA A 87 -41.30 21.89 17.13
C ALA A 87 -42.08 23.19 16.85
N ALA A 88 -43.25 23.08 16.21
CA ALA A 88 -44.51 23.75 16.55
C ALA A 88 -45.59 23.40 15.52
#